data_AF-A0A7C5RHS4-F1
#
_entry.id   AF-A0A7C5RHS4-F1
#
_cell.length_a   1.000
_cell.length_b   1.000
_cell.length_c   1.000
_cell.angle_alpha   90.00
_cell.angle_beta   90.00
_cell.angle_gamma   90.00
#
_symmetry.space_group_name_H-M   'P 1'
#
loop_
_entity.id
_entity.type
_entity.pdbx_description
1 polymer ?
#
loop_
_entity_poly.entity_id
_entity_poly.type
_entity_poly.pdbx_seq_one_letter_code
_entity_poly.pdbx_strand_id
1 'polypeptide(L)' 'GLQPKIEKIIKNEIIIYRVIIGPYNSEEEANQESIKLKKLGFDNIVKTY' A
#
# COMPACT_ATOMS: atom_id res chain seq x y z
N GLY A 1 -13.12 8.15 -7.20
CA GLY A 1 -12.02 7.92 -6.26
C GLY A 1 -11.06 6.93 -6.89
N LEU A 2 -9.75 7.07 -6.63
CA LEU A 2 -8.76 6.08 -7.05
C LEU A 2 -9.10 4.72 -6.43
N GLN A 3 -9.23 3.69 -7.26
CA GLN A 3 -9.53 2.34 -6.79
C GLN A 3 -8.24 1.67 -6.32
N PRO A 4 -8.25 0.94 -5.19
CA PRO A 4 -7.10 0.16 -4.78
C PRO A 4 -6.74 -0.87 -5.86
N LYS A 5 -5.44 -1.02 -6.12
CA LYS A 5 -4.92 -2.02 -7.04
C LYS A 5 -4.44 -3.22 -6.24
N ILE A 6 -4.74 -4.43 -6.72
CA ILE A 6 -4.23 -5.67 -6.14
C ILE A 6 -3.19 -6.26 -7.09
N GLU A 7 -1.99 -6.54 -6.58
CA GLU A 7 -0.92 -7.21 -7.32
C GLU A 7 -0.66 -8.60 -6.74
N LYS A 8 -0.66 -9.62 -7.61
CA LYS A 8 -0.28 -10.98 -7.27
C LYS A 8 1.21 -11.18 -7.53
N ILE A 9 1.93 -11.71 -6.55
CA ILE A 9 3.36 -11.99 -6.61
C ILE A 9 3.56 -13.46 -6.26
N ILE A 10 4.33 -14.18 -7.07
CA ILE A 10 4.68 -15.58 -6.82
C ILE A 10 6.18 -15.64 -6.55
N LYS A 11 6.57 -16.11 -5.36
CA LYS A 11 7.98 -16.25 -4.95
C LYS A 11 8.16 -17.56 -4.19
N ASN A 12 9.03 -18.44 -4.68
CA ASN A 12 9.34 -19.73 -4.04
C ASN A 12 8.06 -20.52 -3.68
N GLU A 13 7.14 -20.69 -4.64
CA GLU A 13 5.83 -21.34 -4.44
C GLU A 13 4.85 -20.62 -3.50
N ILE A 14 5.26 -19.51 -2.86
CA ILE A 14 4.39 -18.66 -2.05
C ILE A 14 3.70 -17.63 -2.94
N ILE A 15 2.38 -17.53 -2.79
CA ILE A 15 1.57 -16.48 -3.43
C ILE A 15 1.35 -15.35 -2.42
N ILE A 16 1.77 -14.15 -2.77
CA ILE A 16 1.60 -12.92 -1.98
C ILE A 16 0.69 -11.98 -2.77
N TYR A 17 -0.32 -11.43 -2.11
CA TYR A 17 -1.16 -10.36 -2.66
C TYR A 17 -0.78 -9.03 -2.00
N ARG A 18 -0.42 -8.04 -2.81
CA ARG A 18 -0.18 -6.67 -2.35
C ARG A 18 -1.37 -5.80 -2.68
N VAL A 19 -1.87 -5.07 -1.70
CA VAL A 19 -2.89 -4.03 -1.89
C VAL A 19 -2.17 -2.69 -1.97
N ILE A 20 -2.37 -1.98 -3.07
CA ILE A 20 -1.79 -0.67 -3.33
C ILE A 20 -2.92 0.36 -3.28
N ILE A 21 -2.80 1.33 -2.37
CA ILE A 21 -3.66 2.49 -2.29
C ILE A 21 -2.88 3.72 -2.77
N GLY A 22 -3.48 4.54 -3.64
CA GLY A 22 -2.80 5.65 -4.33
C GLY A 22 -3.03 5.63 -5.85
N PRO A 23 -2.23 6.36 -6.65
CA PRO A 23 -1.07 7.17 -6.25
C PRO A 23 -1.45 8.41 -5.43
N TYR A 24 -0.48 8.90 -4.64
CA TYR A 24 -0.57 10.16 -3.90
C TYR A 24 0.24 11.24 -4.62
N ASN A 25 -0.12 12.51 -4.45
CA ASN A 25 0.58 13.61 -5.12
C ASN A 25 1.90 13.97 -4.43
N SER A 26 2.06 13.57 -3.17
CA SER A 26 3.27 13.81 -2.38
C SER A 26 3.54 12.66 -1.41
N GLU A 27 4.78 12.57 -0.95
CA GLU A 27 5.18 11.64 0.10
C GLU A 27 4.47 11.96 1.43
N GLU A 28 4.25 13.24 1.73
CA GLU A 28 3.46 13.68 2.89
C GLU A 28 2.05 13.07 2.91
N GLU A 29 1.33 13.12 1.78
CA GLU A 29 -0.02 12.54 1.67
C GLU A 29 0.01 11.02 1.90
N ALA A 30 1.00 10.32 1.32
CA ALA A 30 1.17 8.89 1.51
C ALA A 30 1.50 8.52 2.98
N ASN A 31 2.33 9.32 3.63
CA ASN A 31 2.69 9.15 5.04
C ASN A 31 1.50 9.40 5.98
N GLN A 32 0.67 10.40 5.70
CA GLN A 32 -0.56 10.63 6.46
C GLN A 32 -1.50 9.43 6.39
N GLU A 33 -1.66 8.82 5.20
CA GLU A 33 -2.49 7.62 5.07
C GLU A 33 -1.85 6.40 5.75
N SER A 34 -0.52 6.25 5.66
CA SER A 34 0.22 5.21 6.39
C SER A 34 -0.04 5.26 7.90
N ILE A 35 -0.04 6.46 8.49
CA ILE A 35 -0.34 6.67 9.92
C ILE A 35 -1.78 6.26 10.25
N LYS A 36 -2.77 6.61 9.41
CA LYS A 36 -4.17 6.20 9.63
C LYS A 36 -4.31 4.68 9.59
N LEU A 37 -3.70 4.03 8.61
CA LEU A 37 -3.73 2.57 8.48
C LEU A 37 -3.08 1.87 9.67
N LYS A 38 -1.93 2.37 10.15
CA LYS A 38 -1.27 1.85 11.34
C LYS A 38 -2.15 1.98 12.58
N LYS A 39 -2.86 3.09 12.74
CA LYS A 39 -3.85 3.28 13.84
C LYS A 39 -5.02 2.30 13.76
N LEU A 40 -5.37 1.85 12.56
CA LEU A 40 -6.40 0.82 12.33
C LEU A 40 -5.85 -0.61 12.48
N GLY A 41 -4.55 -0.77 12.79
CA GLY A 41 -3.90 -2.07 12.96
C GLY A 41 -3.37 -2.71 11.68
N PHE A 42 -3.29 -1.96 10.58
CA PHE A 42 -2.72 -2.44 9.32
C PHE A 42 -1.25 -2.07 9.18
N ASP A 43 -0.41 -3.08 9.00
CA ASP A 43 0.96 -2.89 8.54
C ASP A 43 1.00 -2.47 7.07
N ASN A 44 1.82 -1.47 6.77
CA ASN A 44 1.96 -0.94 5.43
C ASN A 44 3.33 -0.28 5.21
N ILE A 45 3.68 -0.08 3.94
CA ILE A 45 4.90 0.59 3.49
C ILE A 45 4.56 1.69 2.49
N VAL A 46 5.26 2.82 2.57
CA VAL A 46 5.23 3.87 1.54
C VAL A 46 6.32 3.57 0.53
N LYS A 47 5.98 3.62 -0.76
CA LYS A 47 6.93 3.37 -1.85
C LYS A 47 6.77 4.41 -2.95
N THR A 48 7.88 5.06 -3.29
CA THR A 48 7.99 5.97 -4.44
C THR A 48 8.36 5.17 -5.69
N TYR A 49 7.83 5.59 -6.84
CA TYR A 49 8.03 4.99 -8.16
C TYR A 49 8.60 6.01 -9.13
#